data_AF-A0A3C0HGV4-F1
#
_entry.id   AF-A0A3C0HGV4-F1
#
_cell.length_a   1.000
_cell.length_b   1.000
_cell.length_c   1.000
_cell.angle_alpha   90.00
_cell.angle_beta   90.00
_cell.angle_gamma   90.00
#
_symmetry.space_group_name_H-M   'P 1'
#
loop_
_entity.id
_entity.type
_entity.pdbx_description
1 polymer ?
#
loop_
_entity_poly.entity_id
_entity_poly.type
_entity_poly.pdbx_seq_one_letter_code
_entity_poly.pdbx_strand_id
1 'polypeptide(L)'
;MHVALWVMTDRFRLSPAAREILADADEVYVSAAHAVGVQALPAHHADPFDRLLVAQAMHEPLRLLTADPLLVPYSELVVRL
;
A
#
# COMPACT_ATOMS: atom_id res chain seq x y z
N MET A 1 0.57 -8.83 -11.53
CA MET A 1 1.75 -7.94 -11.50
C MET A 1 1.23 -6.60 -11.04
N HIS A 2 1.06 -6.39 -9.73
CA HIS A 2 0.45 -5.18 -9.20
C HIS A 2 1.31 -4.71 -8.02
N VAL A 3 2.09 -3.65 -8.21
CA VAL A 3 2.79 -2.98 -7.10
C VAL A 3 1.97 -1.73 -6.81
N ALA A 4 1.20 -1.75 -5.71
CA ALA A 4 0.50 -0.58 -5.23
C ALA A 4 1.51 0.29 -4.46
N LEU A 5 2.10 1.28 -5.12
CA LEU A 5 2.88 2.31 -4.45
C LEU A 5 2.07 3.60 -4.37
N TRP A 6 1.97 4.15 -3.16
CA TRP A 6 1.29 5.41 -2.94
C TRP A 6 2.12 6.59 -3.46
N VAL A 7 1.60 7.24 -4.50
CA VAL A 7 2.01 8.56 -5.02
C VAL A 7 0.96 9.60 -4.62
N MET A 8 0.59 9.67 -3.33
CA MET A 8 -0.35 10.72 -2.88
C MET A 8 -0.01 11.40 -1.54
N THR A 9 1.08 11.02 -0.87
CA THR A 9 1.84 11.97 -0.02
C THR A 9 3.30 11.95 -0.41
N ASP A 10 3.64 12.83 -1.33
CA ASP A 10 5.03 13.20 -1.54
C ASP A 10 5.56 13.87 -0.27
N ARG A 11 6.33 13.13 0.53
CA ARG A 11 7.42 13.67 1.34
C ARG A 11 8.68 12.81 1.17
N PHE A 12 9.32 13.01 0.02
CA PHE A 12 10.76 12.84 -0.22
C PHE A 12 11.43 11.57 0.31
N ARG A 13 11.53 10.51 -0.52
CA ARG A 13 12.69 9.56 -0.53
C ARG A 13 12.69 8.45 -1.60
N LEU A 14 11.98 8.58 -2.72
CA LEU A 14 12.11 7.58 -3.79
C LEU A 14 13.44 7.77 -4.56
N SER A 15 14.27 6.72 -4.58
CA SER A 15 15.50 6.67 -5.37
C SER A 15 15.19 6.73 -6.88
N PRO A 16 16.14 7.14 -7.73
CA PRO A 16 15.93 7.18 -9.18
C PRO A 16 15.45 5.84 -9.76
N ALA A 17 16.02 4.72 -9.28
CA ALA A 17 15.62 3.38 -9.71
C ALA A 17 14.18 3.03 -9.30
N ALA A 18 13.74 3.44 -8.11
CA ALA A 18 12.35 3.25 -7.69
C ALA A 18 11.39 4.02 -8.61
N ARG A 19 11.75 5.22 -9.07
CA ARG A 19 10.93 6.02 -10.00
C ARG A 19 10.82 5.39 -11.38
N GLU A 20 11.89 4.78 -11.89
CA GLU A 20 11.87 4.11 -13.19
C GLU A 20 10.96 2.89 -13.19
N ILE A 21 10.96 2.11 -12.09
CA ILE A 21 10.03 0.98 -11.90
C ILE A 21 8.57 1.45 -11.81
N LEU A 22 8.33 2.62 -11.22
CA LEU A 22 6.98 3.18 -11.06
C LEU A 22 6.45 3.85 -12.32
N ALA A 23 7.32 4.38 -13.17
CA ALA A 23 6.92 5.03 -14.41
C ALA A 23 6.26 4.04 -15.39
N ASP A 24 6.48 2.74 -15.19
CA ASP A 24 5.91 1.63 -15.95
C ASP A 24 4.76 0.92 -15.19
N ALA A 25 4.39 1.41 -14.00
CA ALA A 25 3.34 0.80 -13.21
C ALA A 25 1.95 1.26 -13.71
N ASP A 26 1.22 0.34 -14.33
CA ASP A 26 -0.18 0.53 -14.70
C ASP A 26 -1.07 0.71 -13.46
N GLU A 27 -2.13 1.50 -13.64
CA GLU A 27 -3.13 1.96 -12.66
C GLU A 27 -3.43 1.02 -11.46
N VAL A 28 -3.56 1.60 -10.26
CA VAL A 28 -4.01 0.87 -9.06
C VAL A 28 -5.55 0.81 -9.05
N TYR A 29 -6.11 -0.33 -9.42
CA TYR A 29 -7.54 -0.57 -9.35
C TYR A 29 -7.97 -0.93 -7.92
N VAL A 30 -9.00 -0.26 -7.41
CA VAL A 30 -9.64 -0.58 -6.12
C VAL A 30 -11.04 -1.14 -6.38
N SER A 31 -11.39 -2.23 -5.70
CA SER A 31 -12.72 -2.83 -5.77
C SER A 31 -13.48 -2.72 -4.43
N ALA A 32 -14.79 -2.95 -4.45
CA ALA A 32 -15.60 -3.02 -3.24
C ALA A 32 -15.12 -4.12 -2.25
N ALA A 33 -14.48 -5.19 -2.75
CA ALA A 33 -13.91 -6.24 -1.90
C ALA A 33 -12.79 -5.70 -1.01
N HIS A 34 -11.95 -4.78 -1.52
CA HIS A 34 -10.88 -4.15 -0.75
C HIS A 34 -11.47 -3.28 0.38
N ALA A 35 -12.58 -2.58 0.11
CA ALA A 35 -13.28 -1.76 1.11
C ALA A 35 -13.91 -2.59 2.24
N VAL A 36 -14.44 -3.79 1.94
CA VAL A 36 -14.92 -4.72 2.97
C VAL A 36 -13.75 -5.20 3.84
N GLY A 37 -12.60 -5.49 3.23
CA GLY A 37 -11.40 -5.92 3.95
C GLY A 37 -10.92 -4.93 5.02
N VAL A 38 -11.12 -3.63 4.81
CA VAL A 38 -10.73 -2.57 5.77
C VAL A 38 -11.40 -2.73 7.15
N GLN A 39 -12.63 -3.25 7.19
CA GLN A 39 -13.37 -3.44 8.44
C GLN A 39 -12.76 -4.52 9.33
N ALA A 40 -12.05 -5.49 8.74
CA ALA A 40 -11.37 -6.55 9.48
C ALA A 40 -9.99 -6.13 10.01
N LEU A 41 -9.47 -4.97 9.59
CA LEU A 41 -8.15 -4.51 10.00
C LEU A 41 -8.18 -3.94 11.43
N PRO A 42 -7.18 -4.27 12.28
CA PRO A 42 -7.03 -3.64 13.59
C PRO A 42 -6.86 -2.10 13.49
N ALA A 43 -7.07 -1.39 14.60
CA ALA A 43 -7.00 0.07 14.63
C ALA A 43 -5.55 0.59 14.83
N HIS A 44 -4.63 0.29 13.90
CA HIS A 44 -3.24 0.76 13.97
C HIS A 44 -3.01 2.10 13.26
N HIS A 45 -3.81 2.39 12.24
CA HIS A 45 -3.75 3.61 11.44
C HIS A 45 -5.15 4.20 11.26
N ALA A 46 -5.25 5.53 11.25
CA ALA A 46 -6.52 6.25 11.16
C ALA A 46 -6.90 6.63 9.72
N ASP A 47 -5.92 6.71 8.82
CA ASP A 47 -6.17 7.08 7.43
C ASP A 47 -6.91 5.93 6.70
N PRO A 48 -8.12 6.18 6.15
CA PRO A 48 -8.92 5.14 5.52
C PRO A 48 -8.32 4.67 4.19
N PHE A 49 -7.52 5.50 3.51
CA PHE A 49 -6.87 5.14 2.26
C PHE A 49 -5.68 4.21 2.51
N ASP A 50 -4.85 4.50 3.51
CA ASP A 50 -3.74 3.61 3.88
C ASP A 50 -4.24 2.23 4.31
N ARG A 51 -5.35 2.20 5.04
CA ARG A 51 -6.02 0.94 5.40
C ARG A 51 -6.55 0.20 4.16
N LEU A 52 -7.02 0.92 3.15
CA LEU A 52 -7.49 0.34 1.90
C LEU A 52 -6.35 -0.28 1.08
N LEU A 53 -5.17 0.36 1.04
CA LEU A 53 -3.97 -0.19 0.43
C LEU A 53 -3.50 -1.47 1.12
N VAL A 54 -3.51 -1.47 2.46
CA VAL A 54 -3.22 -2.68 3.26
C VAL A 54 -4.21 -3.79 2.92
N ALA A 55 -5.51 -3.49 2.91
CA ALA A 55 -6.54 -4.46 2.58
C ALA A 55 -6.36 -5.02 1.16
N GLN A 56 -6.05 -4.18 0.17
CA GLN A 56 -5.77 -4.61 -1.19
C GLN A 56 -4.53 -5.50 -1.27
N ALA A 57 -3.41 -5.10 -0.64
CA ALA A 57 -2.19 -5.89 -0.62
C ALA A 57 -2.41 -7.28 -0.02
N MET A 58 -3.23 -7.36 1.03
CA MET A 58 -3.60 -8.64 1.64
C MET A 58 -4.57 -9.47 0.79
N HIS A 59 -5.47 -8.83 0.02
CA HIS A 59 -6.44 -9.53 -0.82
C HIS A 59 -5.86 -10.05 -2.14
N GLU A 60 -4.88 -9.32 -2.70
CA GLU A 60 -4.20 -9.63 -3.96
C GLU A 60 -2.77 -10.20 -3.80
N PRO A 61 -2.45 -10.78 -2.63
CA PRO A 61 -1.09 -11.02 -2.12
C PRO A 61 0.05 -10.14 -2.68
N LEU A 62 -0.14 -8.82 -2.68
CA LEU A 62 0.85 -7.86 -3.17
C LEU A 62 1.76 -7.40 -2.04
N ARG A 63 3.00 -7.00 -2.37
CA ARG A 63 3.89 -6.34 -1.41
C ARG A 63 3.58 -4.85 -1.37
N LEU A 64 3.19 -4.35 -0.19
CA LEU A 64 3.02 -2.93 0.08
C LEU A 64 4.34 -2.36 0.64
N LEU A 65 5.03 -1.55 -0.16
CA LEU A 65 6.23 -0.84 0.29
C LEU A 65 5.82 0.48 0.93
N THR A 66 6.26 0.74 2.17
CA THR A 66 5.87 1.93 2.92
C THR A 66 7.00 2.52 3.75
N ALA A 67 7.00 3.84 3.94
CA ALA A 67 7.85 4.52 4.91
C ALA A 67 7.17 4.66 6.29
N ASP A 68 5.86 4.41 6.38
CA ASP A 68 5.10 4.52 7.61
C ASP A 68 5.21 3.23 8.45
N PRO A 69 5.85 3.28 9.63
CA PRO A 69 5.98 2.11 10.49
C PRO A 69 4.65 1.62 11.07
N LEU A 70 3.58 2.43 11.08
CA LEU A 70 2.28 2.04 11.62
C LEU A 70 1.55 1.02 10.74
N LEU A 71 1.96 0.87 9.48
CA LEU A 71 1.36 -0.11 8.57
C LEU A 71 1.99 -1.50 8.66
N VAL A 72 3.25 -1.59 9.12
CA VAL A 72 4.00 -2.87 9.23
C VAL A 72 3.27 -3.94 10.06
N PRO A 73 2.61 -3.61 11.19
CA PRO A 73 1.93 -4.62 12.00
C PRO A 73 0.72 -5.31 11.31
N TYR A 74 0.23 -4.79 10.18
CA TYR A 74 -0.94 -5.38 9.53
C TYR A 74 -0.65 -6.72 8.84
N SER A 75 0.54 -6.93 8.28
CA SER A 75 0.90 -8.15 7.55
C SER A 75 2.38 -8.20 7.20
N GLU A 76 2.93 -9.41 7.03
CA GLU A 76 4.28 -9.63 6.45
C GLU A 76 4.42 -9.10 5.01
N LEU A 77 3.29 -8.89 4.33
CA LEU A 77 3.25 -8.29 3.00
C LEU A 77 3.52 -6.77 3.02
N VAL A 78 3.48 -6.14 4.19
CA VAL A 78 3.80 -4.72 4.37
C VAL A 78 5.28 -4.59 4.73
N VAL A 79 6.07 -4.12 3.76
CA VAL A 79 7.54 -4.02 3.88
C VAL A 79 7.94 -2.57 4.04
N ARG A 80 8.75 -2.31 5.06
CA ARG A 80 9.30 -0.98 5.31
C ARG A 80 10.48 -0.69 4.38
N LEU A 81 10.48 0.49 3.76
CA LEU A 81 11.60 1.04 2.99
C LEU A 81 12.72 1.63 3.87
#